data_AF-A0A318JT81-F1
#
_entry.id   AF-A0A318JT81-F1
#
_cell.length_a   1.000
_cell.length_b   1.000
_cell.length_c   1.000
_cell.angle_alpha   90.00
_cell.angle_beta   90.00
_cell.angle_gamma   90.00
#
_symmetry.space_group_name_H-M   'P 1'
#
loop_
_entity.id
_entity.type
_entity.pdbx_description
1 polymer ?
#
loop_
_entity_poly.entity_id
_entity_poly.type
_entity_poly.pdbx_seq_one_letter_code
_entity_poly.pdbx_strand_id
1 'polypeptide(L)'
;MSAVHERSALAHPDSCLRYTTAQARRVAEASGLADALTAHDADERVWDQALALLLRMVCADDHRTEIDRYPDARRVLTLVAAGSARVTPTPRRCADLAALVVDLRTGAAACLDWAEYEREAVLDRFLSVLRSPPWRRTLEGAVDSCAVRRNRWIRDVLDRNQEALGRNRFEVHVVRPVAPGRSVSSGVTTRILLDGRPVIAEFFPQGSGEAPEKLLRRPGLWATEQPRRVRLAEANCAEGCCGAMDVTIVRELDRVVWRDWATPGPVPPEFRFHAVEYDLEVAGAEYDHASEWSGWASTSRDPNGSGALSRPLPPIRSGGRLCPSRQYG
;
A
#
# COMPACT_ATOMS: atom_id res chain seq x y z
N MET A 1 -30.09 -3.16 3.93
CA MET A 1 -29.88 -3.27 5.39
C MET A 1 -30.62 -2.12 6.04
N SER A 2 -31.50 -2.40 7.01
CA SER A 2 -32.24 -1.36 7.75
C SER A 2 -31.33 -0.69 8.79
N ALA A 3 -31.57 0.59 9.12
CA ALA A 3 -30.81 1.36 10.12
C ALA A 3 -30.74 0.67 11.50
N VAL A 4 -31.70 -0.22 11.81
CA VAL A 4 -31.70 -1.03 13.04
C VAL A 4 -30.59 -2.11 13.03
N HIS A 5 -30.24 -2.67 11.88
CA HIS A 5 -29.14 -3.64 11.77
C HIS A 5 -27.75 -2.96 11.85
N GLU A 6 -27.64 -1.69 11.45
CA GLU A 6 -26.37 -0.96 11.44
C GLU A 6 -25.92 -0.56 12.86
N ARG A 7 -26.86 -0.31 13.78
CA ARG A 7 -26.55 -0.04 15.20
C ARG A 7 -26.13 -1.28 15.99
N SER A 8 -26.64 -2.46 15.64
CA SER A 8 -26.25 -3.74 16.27
C SER A 8 -24.94 -4.34 15.71
N ALA A 9 -24.37 -3.75 14.66
CA ALA A 9 -23.20 -4.28 13.97
C ALA A 9 -21.91 -4.27 14.82
N LEU A 10 -21.83 -3.43 15.86
CA LEU A 10 -20.68 -3.40 16.77
C LEU A 10 -20.46 -4.71 17.54
N ALA A 11 -21.46 -5.60 17.59
CA ALA A 11 -21.36 -6.86 18.33
C ALA A 11 -20.46 -7.93 17.67
N HIS A 12 -20.09 -7.79 16.39
CA HIS A 12 -19.42 -8.84 15.63
C HIS A 12 -18.25 -8.31 14.75
N PRO A 13 -17.02 -8.26 15.28
CA PRO A 13 -15.86 -7.68 14.58
C PRO A 13 -15.51 -8.34 13.24
N ASP A 14 -15.77 -9.64 13.10
CA ASP A 14 -15.49 -10.38 11.87
C ASP A 14 -16.54 -10.13 10.76
N SER A 15 -17.66 -9.48 11.09
CA SER A 15 -18.69 -9.12 10.10
C SER A 15 -18.28 -7.95 9.20
N CYS A 16 -17.37 -7.09 9.68
CA CYS A 16 -16.86 -5.93 8.94
C CYS A 16 -16.06 -6.29 7.70
N LEU A 17 -15.46 -7.48 7.67
CA LEU A 17 -14.73 -8.00 6.53
C LEU A 17 -15.63 -8.27 5.30
N ARG A 18 -16.96 -8.18 5.46
CA ARG A 18 -17.94 -8.32 4.38
C ARG A 18 -18.55 -7.00 3.94
N TYR A 19 -18.27 -5.90 4.65
CA TYR A 19 -18.80 -4.60 4.27
C TYR A 19 -18.05 -4.07 3.06
N THR A 20 -18.76 -3.36 2.19
CA THR A 20 -18.16 -2.40 1.27
C THR A 20 -17.54 -1.23 2.04
N THR A 21 -16.65 -0.47 1.40
CA THR A 21 -16.04 0.73 2.00
C THR A 21 -17.12 1.70 2.49
N ALA A 22 -18.17 1.92 1.68
CA ALA A 22 -19.28 2.81 2.01
C ALA A 22 -20.17 2.26 3.14
N GLN A 23 -20.35 0.94 3.23
CA GLN A 23 -21.03 0.31 4.37
C GLN A 23 -20.24 0.48 5.66
N ALA A 24 -18.91 0.33 5.62
CA ALA A 24 -18.07 0.53 6.79
C ALA A 24 -18.22 1.95 7.36
N ARG A 25 -18.18 2.98 6.49
CA ARG A 25 -18.45 4.37 6.90
C ARG A 25 -19.83 4.53 7.54
N ARG A 26 -20.88 4.05 6.88
CA ARG A 26 -22.26 4.17 7.41
C ARG A 26 -22.42 3.49 8.77
N VAL A 27 -21.79 2.34 8.98
CA VAL A 27 -21.80 1.65 10.27
C VAL A 27 -21.07 2.49 11.33
N ALA A 28 -19.90 3.05 11.01
CA ALA A 28 -19.15 3.91 11.94
C ALA A 28 -19.96 5.15 12.35
N GLU A 29 -20.62 5.81 11.39
CA GLU A 29 -21.50 6.96 11.63
C GLU A 29 -22.74 6.60 12.46
N ALA A 30 -23.47 5.54 12.05
CA ALA A 30 -24.71 5.15 12.69
C ALA A 30 -24.52 4.66 14.14
N SER A 31 -23.33 4.13 14.43
CA SER A 31 -22.96 3.64 15.76
C SER A 31 -22.31 4.70 16.65
N GLY A 32 -21.99 5.88 16.13
CA GLY A 32 -21.25 6.90 16.87
C GLY A 32 -19.89 6.39 17.34
N LEU A 33 -19.12 5.76 16.43
CA LEU A 33 -17.91 5.01 16.76
C LEU A 33 -16.91 5.80 17.62
N ALA A 34 -16.77 7.11 17.39
CA ALA A 34 -15.91 7.97 18.21
C ALA A 34 -16.37 8.05 19.67
N ASP A 35 -17.67 8.18 19.90
CA ASP A 35 -18.23 8.24 21.24
C ASP A 35 -18.17 6.87 21.93
N ALA A 36 -18.42 5.80 21.17
CA ALA A 36 -18.27 4.42 21.65
C ALA A 36 -16.84 4.11 22.13
N LEU A 37 -15.81 4.64 21.46
CA LEU A 37 -14.41 4.50 21.89
C LEU A 37 -14.08 5.30 23.17
N THR A 38 -14.83 6.35 23.47
CA THR A 38 -14.64 7.17 24.68
C THR A 38 -15.47 6.70 25.88
N ALA A 39 -16.41 5.78 25.66
CA ALA A 39 -17.25 5.24 26.71
C ALA A 39 -16.41 4.55 27.79
N HIS A 40 -16.80 4.69 29.06
CA HIS A 40 -16.04 4.17 30.20
C HIS A 40 -15.91 2.64 30.18
N ASP A 41 -16.86 1.96 29.53
CA ASP A 41 -16.97 0.52 29.36
C ASP A 41 -16.50 0.01 27.99
N ALA A 42 -15.84 0.86 27.19
CA ALA A 42 -15.30 0.47 25.90
C ALA A 42 -14.30 -0.69 26.07
N ASP A 43 -14.71 -1.87 25.61
CA ASP A 43 -13.89 -3.09 25.66
C ASP A 43 -12.99 -3.22 24.41
N GLU A 44 -12.12 -4.22 24.41
CA GLU A 44 -11.23 -4.47 23.28
C GLU A 44 -11.99 -4.81 21.97
N ARG A 45 -13.26 -5.23 22.04
CA ARG A 45 -14.06 -5.54 20.84
C ARG A 45 -14.47 -4.28 20.10
N VAL A 46 -14.84 -3.23 20.82
CA VAL A 46 -15.12 -1.91 20.22
C VAL A 46 -13.87 -1.39 19.52
N TRP A 47 -12.69 -1.59 20.12
CA TRP A 47 -11.42 -1.21 19.53
C TRP A 47 -11.07 -2.03 18.28
N ASP A 48 -11.23 -3.35 18.31
CA ASP A 48 -11.04 -4.24 17.15
C ASP A 48 -11.98 -3.87 15.99
N GLN A 49 -13.22 -3.54 16.32
CA GLN A 49 -14.22 -3.09 15.36
C GLN A 49 -13.84 -1.75 14.74
N ALA A 50 -13.34 -0.81 15.54
CA ALA A 50 -12.86 0.47 15.05
C ALA A 50 -11.72 0.30 14.04
N LEU A 51 -10.74 -0.55 14.35
CA LEU A 51 -9.67 -0.89 13.41
C LEU A 51 -10.20 -1.49 12.11
N ALA A 52 -11.08 -2.48 12.21
CA ALA A 52 -11.64 -3.14 11.03
C ALA A 52 -12.39 -2.16 10.12
N LEU A 53 -13.18 -1.25 10.69
CA LEU A 53 -13.90 -0.22 9.94
C LEU A 53 -12.94 0.79 9.31
N LEU A 54 -11.93 1.28 10.05
CA LEU A 54 -10.91 2.20 9.53
C LEU A 54 -10.15 1.57 8.35
N LEU A 55 -9.62 0.37 8.54
CA LEU A 55 -8.90 -0.38 7.49
C LEU A 55 -9.78 -0.62 6.26
N ARG A 56 -11.08 -0.83 6.49
CA ARG A 56 -12.02 -0.97 5.38
C ARG A 56 -12.27 0.34 4.65
N MET A 57 -12.35 1.47 5.35
CA MET A 57 -12.58 2.78 4.73
C MET A 57 -11.37 3.29 3.92
N VAL A 58 -10.15 2.89 4.27
CA VAL A 58 -8.93 3.26 3.53
C VAL A 58 -8.65 2.36 2.32
N CYS A 59 -9.33 1.21 2.24
CA CYS A 59 -9.22 0.28 1.12
C CYS A 59 -9.97 0.82 -0.11
N ALA A 60 -9.38 0.73 -1.30
CA ALA A 60 -10.02 1.18 -2.54
C ALA A 60 -10.81 0.08 -3.26
N ASP A 61 -10.69 -1.19 -2.84
CA ASP A 61 -11.05 -2.39 -3.64
C ASP A 61 -12.49 -2.44 -4.17
N ASP A 62 -13.45 -1.73 -3.56
CA ASP A 62 -14.87 -1.84 -3.89
C ASP A 62 -15.41 -0.72 -4.78
N HIS A 63 -14.72 0.42 -4.85
CA HIS A 63 -15.04 1.52 -5.77
C HIS A 63 -14.19 2.75 -5.49
N ARG A 64 -14.09 3.10 -4.21
CA ARG A 64 -13.34 4.26 -3.71
C ARG A 64 -13.04 4.09 -2.23
N THR A 65 -12.03 4.81 -1.78
CA THR A 65 -11.83 5.08 -0.36
C THR A 65 -12.96 5.97 0.18
N GLU A 66 -13.29 5.76 1.46
CA GLU A 66 -14.39 6.45 2.15
C GLU A 66 -13.92 7.14 3.45
N ILE A 67 -12.63 7.01 3.80
CA ILE A 67 -12.07 7.59 5.01
C ILE A 67 -12.12 9.12 5.01
N ASP A 68 -11.95 9.73 3.83
CA ASP A 68 -12.06 11.18 3.58
C ASP A 68 -13.50 11.69 3.79
N ARG A 69 -14.48 10.80 3.67
CA ARG A 69 -15.90 11.12 3.81
C ARG A 69 -16.45 10.84 5.20
N TYR A 70 -15.65 10.25 6.08
CA TYR A 70 -16.05 9.95 7.45
C TYR A 70 -15.67 11.14 8.37
N PRO A 71 -16.63 11.94 8.87
CA PRO A 71 -16.32 13.19 9.56
C PRO A 71 -15.45 13.02 10.82
N ASP A 72 -15.63 11.90 11.53
CA ASP A 72 -14.89 11.58 12.75
C ASP A 72 -13.59 10.79 12.48
N ALA A 73 -13.13 10.65 11.24
CA ALA A 73 -11.97 9.82 10.89
C ALA A 73 -10.73 10.15 11.72
N ARG A 74 -10.34 11.44 11.79
CA ARG A 74 -9.20 11.89 12.60
C ARG A 74 -9.39 11.59 14.08
N ARG A 75 -10.56 11.91 14.62
CA ARG A 75 -10.90 11.67 16.03
C ARG A 75 -10.80 10.17 16.36
N VAL A 76 -11.35 9.29 15.52
CA VAL A 76 -11.28 7.83 15.71
C VAL A 76 -9.84 7.33 15.61
N LEU A 77 -9.06 7.76 14.62
CA LEU A 77 -7.64 7.38 14.49
C LEU A 77 -6.84 7.77 15.74
N THR A 78 -7.05 8.99 16.24
CA THR A 78 -6.42 9.49 17.46
C THR A 78 -6.84 8.70 18.70
N LEU A 79 -8.12 8.37 18.85
CA LEU A 79 -8.64 7.55 19.95
C LEU A 79 -8.11 6.11 19.91
N VAL A 80 -8.08 5.50 18.72
CA VAL A 80 -7.51 4.16 18.53
C VAL A 80 -6.04 4.17 18.93
N ALA A 81 -5.25 5.14 18.45
CA ALA A 81 -3.85 5.30 18.84
C ALA A 81 -3.68 5.53 20.35
N ALA A 82 -4.55 6.33 20.97
CA ALA A 82 -4.57 6.57 22.41
C ALA A 82 -4.76 5.27 23.20
N GLY A 83 -5.70 4.43 22.76
CA GLY A 83 -6.09 3.16 23.39
C GLY A 83 -5.15 1.99 23.12
N SER A 84 -4.35 2.01 22.04
CA SER A 84 -3.51 0.87 21.60
C SER A 84 -2.62 0.29 22.69
N ALA A 85 -2.10 1.10 23.61
CA ALA A 85 -1.22 0.64 24.69
C ALA A 85 -1.94 -0.18 25.79
N ARG A 86 -3.28 -0.13 25.84
CA ARG A 86 -4.11 -0.81 26.85
C ARG A 86 -4.70 -2.12 26.36
N VAL A 87 -4.63 -2.37 25.06
CA VAL A 87 -5.22 -3.54 24.40
C VAL A 87 -4.21 -4.69 24.39
N THR A 88 -4.69 -5.91 24.62
CA THR A 88 -3.88 -7.13 24.58
C THR A 88 -3.28 -7.32 23.18
N PRO A 89 -1.96 -7.49 23.02
CA PRO A 89 -1.37 -7.64 21.70
C PRO A 89 -1.73 -9.01 21.10
N THR A 90 -2.22 -9.01 19.86
CA THR A 90 -2.42 -10.23 19.06
C THR A 90 -1.79 -10.05 17.68
N PRO A 91 -1.38 -11.14 16.98
CA PRO A 91 -0.78 -11.01 15.66
C PRO A 91 -1.65 -10.27 14.64
N ARG A 92 -2.98 -10.39 14.77
CA ARG A 92 -3.95 -9.63 13.96
C ARG A 92 -3.85 -8.14 14.27
N ARG A 93 -3.96 -7.74 15.54
CA ARG A 93 -3.88 -6.33 15.94
C ARG A 93 -2.54 -5.70 15.54
N CYS A 94 -1.44 -6.44 15.63
CA CYS A 94 -0.14 -5.97 15.14
C CYS A 94 -0.18 -5.65 13.63
N ALA A 95 -0.80 -6.52 12.83
CA ALA A 95 -0.92 -6.32 11.39
C ALA A 95 -1.86 -5.16 11.05
N ASP A 96 -2.99 -5.07 11.75
CA ASP A 96 -3.98 -4.02 11.56
C ASP A 96 -3.38 -2.63 11.85
N LEU A 97 -2.64 -2.50 12.96
CA LEU A 97 -1.91 -1.27 13.27
C LEU A 97 -0.82 -0.95 12.25
N ALA A 98 -0.04 -1.94 11.82
CA ALA A 98 0.99 -1.74 10.80
C ALA A 98 0.37 -1.29 9.46
N ALA A 99 -0.80 -1.81 9.10
CA ALA A 99 -1.51 -1.40 7.90
C ALA A 99 -1.99 0.06 7.99
N LEU A 100 -2.52 0.49 9.15
CA LEU A 100 -2.85 1.90 9.38
C LEU A 100 -1.62 2.81 9.35
N VAL A 101 -0.47 2.37 9.89
CA VAL A 101 0.79 3.10 9.77
C VAL A 101 1.16 3.32 8.30
N VAL A 102 1.09 2.28 7.48
CA VAL A 102 1.37 2.40 6.04
C VAL A 102 0.41 3.37 5.35
N ASP A 103 -0.88 3.32 5.70
CA ASP A 103 -1.89 4.20 5.11
C ASP A 103 -1.79 5.67 5.56
N LEU A 104 -1.50 5.92 6.83
CA LEU A 104 -1.24 7.26 7.37
C LEU A 104 0.01 7.90 6.76
N ARG A 105 0.94 7.09 6.24
CA ARG A 105 2.16 7.54 5.57
C ARG A 105 1.95 7.85 4.10
N THR A 106 1.29 6.94 3.38
CA THR A 106 1.31 6.93 1.91
C THR A 106 -0.06 6.78 1.26
N GLY A 107 -1.13 6.61 2.04
CA GLY A 107 -2.46 6.29 1.56
C GLY A 107 -3.52 7.36 1.88
N ALA A 108 -4.78 6.95 1.90
CA ALA A 108 -5.91 7.87 1.99
C ALA A 108 -6.04 8.54 3.37
N ALA A 109 -5.67 7.84 4.45
CA ALA A 109 -5.63 8.43 5.79
C ALA A 109 -4.59 9.57 5.90
N ALA A 110 -3.54 9.55 5.07
CA ALA A 110 -2.55 10.64 5.02
C ALA A 110 -3.13 11.93 4.41
N CYS A 111 -4.22 11.84 3.64
CA CYS A 111 -4.88 12.97 2.96
C CYS A 111 -5.93 13.67 3.82
N LEU A 112 -6.22 13.19 5.03
CA LEU A 112 -7.16 13.86 5.92
C LEU A 112 -6.65 15.26 6.28
N ASP A 113 -7.56 16.16 6.64
CA ASP A 113 -7.27 17.54 7.04
C ASP A 113 -6.65 17.60 8.44
N TRP A 114 -5.44 17.06 8.57
CA TRP A 114 -4.69 16.99 9.83
C TRP A 114 -4.24 18.37 10.28
N ALA A 115 -4.36 18.65 11.57
CA ALA A 115 -3.68 19.80 12.15
C ALA A 115 -2.15 19.60 12.14
N GLU A 116 -1.40 20.69 12.30
CA GLU A 116 0.07 20.65 12.34
C GLU A 116 0.55 19.62 13.38
N TYR A 117 1.40 18.68 12.93
CA TYR A 117 1.95 17.55 13.71
C TYR A 117 0.94 16.51 14.24
N GLU A 118 -0.37 16.65 13.99
CA GLU A 118 -1.38 15.72 14.49
C GLU A 118 -1.20 14.31 13.89
N ARG A 119 -0.98 14.24 12.57
CA ARG A 119 -0.74 12.99 11.85
C ARG A 119 0.51 12.27 12.37
N GLU A 120 1.59 13.02 12.53
CA GLU A 120 2.89 12.53 13.01
C GLU A 120 2.76 12.01 14.45
N ALA A 121 2.02 12.69 15.31
CA ALA A 121 1.76 12.22 16.67
C ALA A 121 0.97 10.90 16.72
N VAL A 122 -0.02 10.73 15.83
CA VAL A 122 -0.77 9.46 15.70
C VAL A 122 0.15 8.34 15.21
N LEU A 123 0.96 8.61 14.17
CA LEU A 123 1.95 7.67 13.64
C LEU A 123 2.94 7.23 14.72
N ASP A 124 3.58 8.18 15.40
CA ASP A 124 4.56 7.92 16.46
C ASP A 124 3.98 7.06 17.57
N ARG A 125 2.71 7.27 17.91
CA ARG A 125 2.04 6.47 18.92
C ARG A 125 1.80 5.03 18.48
N PHE A 126 1.34 4.80 17.25
CA PHE A 126 1.20 3.44 16.72
C PHE A 126 2.55 2.71 16.67
N LEU A 127 3.59 3.39 16.20
CA LEU A 127 4.93 2.84 16.10
C LEU A 127 5.54 2.53 17.47
N SER A 128 5.34 3.43 18.44
CA SER A 128 5.78 3.23 19.83
C SER A 128 5.14 1.99 20.44
N VAL A 129 3.83 1.80 20.22
CA VAL A 129 3.12 0.61 20.67
C VAL A 129 3.65 -0.66 20.00
N LEU A 130 3.80 -0.67 18.67
CA LEU A 130 4.33 -1.83 17.94
C LEU A 130 5.78 -2.18 18.35
N ARG A 131 6.58 -1.18 18.75
CA ARG A 131 7.96 -1.37 19.24
C ARG A 131 8.03 -1.77 20.72
N SER A 132 6.92 -1.72 21.47
CA SER A 132 6.90 -2.05 22.89
C SER A 132 7.12 -3.56 23.13
N PRO A 133 7.70 -3.97 24.28
CA PRO A 133 8.03 -5.38 24.55
C PRO A 133 6.85 -6.37 24.47
N PRO A 134 5.62 -6.05 24.94
CA PRO A 134 4.48 -6.96 24.78
C PRO A 134 4.15 -7.24 23.30
N TRP A 135 4.18 -6.21 22.46
CA TRP A 135 3.84 -6.30 21.04
C TRP A 135 4.94 -6.99 20.23
N ARG A 136 6.22 -6.72 20.53
CA ARG A 136 7.35 -7.40 19.89
C ARG A 136 7.36 -8.90 20.15
N ARG A 137 7.10 -9.34 21.38
CA ARG A 137 7.03 -10.77 21.73
C ARG A 137 5.94 -11.50 20.95
N THR A 138 4.80 -10.86 20.72
CA THR A 138 3.71 -11.41 19.89
C THR A 138 4.15 -11.68 18.45
N LEU A 139 5.15 -10.96 17.93
CA LEU A 139 5.69 -11.15 16.58
C LEU A 139 6.79 -12.23 16.48
N GLU A 140 7.36 -12.66 17.61
CA GLU A 140 8.46 -13.63 17.67
C GLU A 140 7.95 -15.08 17.69
N GLY A 141 6.72 -15.33 18.11
CA GLY A 141 6.14 -16.68 18.27
C GLY A 141 5.47 -17.30 17.03
N ALA A 142 5.73 -16.81 15.81
CA ALA A 142 5.09 -17.35 14.61
C ALA A 142 5.68 -18.69 14.18
N VAL A 143 4.82 -19.69 13.97
CA VAL A 143 5.21 -21.07 13.60
C VAL A 143 4.85 -21.44 12.16
N ASP A 144 3.79 -20.87 11.59
CA ASP A 144 3.39 -21.12 10.21
C ASP A 144 3.95 -20.07 9.23
N SER A 145 4.11 -20.45 7.96
CA SER A 145 4.74 -19.63 6.93
C SER A 145 3.98 -18.32 6.65
N CYS A 146 2.65 -18.30 6.80
CA CYS A 146 1.84 -17.10 6.63
C CYS A 146 2.07 -16.10 7.78
N ALA A 147 2.12 -16.59 9.02
CA ALA A 147 2.44 -15.79 10.19
C ALA A 147 3.88 -15.27 10.16
N VAL A 148 4.85 -16.08 9.74
CA VAL A 148 6.25 -15.64 9.56
C VAL A 148 6.34 -14.51 8.54
N ARG A 149 5.66 -14.65 7.40
CA ARG A 149 5.63 -13.63 6.35
C ARG A 149 4.97 -12.34 6.81
N ARG A 150 3.82 -12.43 7.49
CA ARG A 150 3.14 -11.28 8.08
C ARG A 150 4.04 -10.55 9.07
N ASN A 151 4.69 -11.29 9.97
CA ASN A 151 5.54 -10.70 11.00
C ASN A 151 6.82 -10.10 10.42
N ARG A 152 7.36 -10.65 9.31
CA ARG A 152 8.44 -10.01 8.55
C ARG A 152 7.97 -8.67 7.99
N TRP A 153 6.85 -8.63 7.28
CA TRP A 153 6.30 -7.39 6.74
C TRP A 153 6.06 -6.33 7.83
N ILE A 154 5.54 -6.72 9.00
CA ILE A 154 5.36 -5.77 10.13
C ILE A 154 6.71 -5.18 10.55
N ARG A 155 7.78 -5.98 10.60
CA ARG A 155 9.13 -5.47 10.92
C ARG A 155 9.64 -4.53 9.83
N ASP A 156 9.44 -4.87 8.57
CA ASP A 156 9.82 -4.02 7.43
C ASP A 156 9.12 -2.64 7.52
N VAL A 157 7.84 -2.60 7.92
CA VAL A 157 7.11 -1.35 8.19
C VAL A 157 7.76 -0.54 9.32
N LEU A 158 8.20 -1.20 10.39
CA LEU A 158 8.85 -0.52 11.53
C LEU A 158 10.24 0.03 11.20
N ASP A 159 10.97 -0.67 10.34
CA ASP A 159 12.32 -0.31 9.89
C ASP A 159 12.27 0.84 8.87
N ARG A 160 11.40 0.73 7.85
CA ARG A 160 11.14 1.81 6.86
C ARG A 160 10.61 3.10 7.48
N ASN A 161 10.15 3.10 8.73
CA ASN A 161 9.73 4.31 9.42
C ASN A 161 10.90 5.13 10.00
N GLN A 162 12.12 4.62 9.97
CA GLN A 162 13.28 5.44 10.27
C GLN A 162 13.63 6.41 9.13
N GLU A 163 13.10 6.17 7.94
CA GLU A 163 13.20 7.06 6.77
C GLU A 163 12.17 8.19 6.91
N ALA A 164 12.64 9.43 7.06
CA ALA A 164 11.72 10.55 7.22
C ALA A 164 11.03 10.87 5.89
N LEU A 165 9.71 10.80 5.89
CA LEU A 165 8.86 11.19 4.77
C LEU A 165 8.92 12.70 4.54
N GLY A 166 8.70 13.10 3.28
CA GLY A 166 8.66 14.51 2.89
C GLY A 166 10.03 15.17 2.89
N ARG A 167 11.12 14.39 3.00
CA ARG A 167 12.48 14.90 2.77
C ARG A 167 12.68 15.25 1.30
N ASN A 168 12.06 14.48 0.41
CA ASN A 168 12.13 14.67 -1.02
C ASN A 168 10.79 15.20 -1.54
N ARG A 169 10.87 16.00 -2.61
CA ARG A 169 9.67 16.47 -3.33
C ARG A 169 8.95 15.37 -4.10
N PHE A 170 9.63 14.26 -4.35
CA PHE A 170 9.15 13.09 -5.06
C PHE A 170 9.63 11.83 -4.34
N GLU A 171 8.70 10.95 -3.99
CA GLU A 171 8.99 9.66 -3.37
C GLU A 171 8.10 8.56 -3.98
N VAL A 172 8.64 7.35 -4.11
CA VAL A 172 7.96 6.20 -4.69
C VAL A 172 8.01 5.03 -3.72
N HIS A 173 6.84 4.66 -3.21
CA HIS A 173 6.68 3.62 -2.20
C HIS A 173 6.00 2.40 -2.80
N VAL A 174 6.63 1.23 -2.68
CA VAL A 174 6.01 -0.04 -3.06
C VAL A 174 5.26 -0.60 -1.86
N VAL A 175 3.95 -0.68 -1.97
CA VAL A 175 3.08 -1.10 -0.86
C VAL A 175 2.42 -2.43 -1.18
N ARG A 176 2.65 -3.38 -0.27
CA ARG A 176 1.97 -4.66 -0.25
C ARG A 176 0.71 -4.54 0.63
N PRO A 177 -0.50 -4.69 0.07
CA PRO A 177 -1.70 -4.77 0.89
C PRO A 177 -1.65 -6.07 1.69
N VAL A 178 -1.37 -5.99 2.98
CA VAL A 178 -1.64 -7.11 3.90
C VAL A 178 -3.04 -6.92 4.40
N ALA A 179 -4.01 -7.54 3.71
CA ALA A 179 -5.34 -7.67 4.26
C ALA A 179 -5.30 -8.69 5.41
N PRO A 180 -5.76 -8.33 6.62
CA PRO A 180 -6.03 -9.29 7.66
C PRO A 180 -7.23 -10.17 7.20
N GLY A 181 -7.03 -11.48 7.09
CA GLY A 181 -8.14 -12.44 6.99
C GLY A 181 -8.83 -12.60 5.63
N ARG A 182 -8.36 -11.97 4.54
CA ARG A 182 -8.79 -12.30 3.17
C ARG A 182 -7.62 -12.48 2.22
N SER A 183 -7.80 -13.38 1.24
CA SER A 183 -7.17 -13.27 -0.07
C SER A 183 -7.74 -12.01 -0.72
N VAL A 184 -7.01 -10.90 -0.63
CA VAL A 184 -7.34 -9.69 -1.37
C VAL A 184 -6.50 -9.68 -2.65
N SER A 185 -7.19 -9.44 -3.76
CA SER A 185 -6.68 -9.48 -5.13
C SER A 185 -5.98 -8.20 -5.56
N SER A 186 -5.89 -7.16 -4.72
CA SER A 186 -5.02 -6.04 -5.03
C SER A 186 -3.58 -6.52 -4.89
N GLY A 187 -2.89 -6.57 -6.03
CA GLY A 187 -1.47 -6.91 -6.07
C GLY A 187 -0.65 -5.91 -5.27
N VAL A 188 0.68 -6.07 -5.30
CA VAL A 188 1.57 -4.99 -4.84
C VAL A 188 1.27 -3.74 -5.68
N THR A 189 1.15 -2.59 -5.03
CA THR A 189 0.81 -1.30 -5.67
C THR A 189 1.91 -0.28 -5.44
N THR A 190 2.07 0.66 -6.34
CA THR A 190 2.96 1.80 -6.15
C THR A 190 2.18 3.00 -5.61
N ARG A 191 2.66 3.60 -4.53
CA ARG A 191 2.16 4.87 -3.98
C ARG A 191 3.21 5.94 -4.23
N ILE A 192 2.78 7.09 -4.75
CA ILE A 192 3.67 8.19 -5.12
C ILE A 192 3.34 9.39 -4.24
N LEU A 193 4.35 9.94 -3.56
CA LEU A 193 4.21 11.15 -2.77
C LEU A 193 4.85 12.31 -3.52
N LEU A 194 4.08 13.39 -3.67
CA LEU A 194 4.54 14.67 -4.20
C LEU A 194 4.48 15.70 -3.07
N ASP A 195 5.63 16.31 -2.75
CA ASP A 195 5.78 17.23 -1.62
C ASP A 195 5.20 16.63 -0.31
N GLY A 196 5.45 15.34 -0.07
CA GLY A 196 4.99 14.59 1.11
C GLY A 196 3.51 14.18 1.10
N ARG A 197 2.76 14.42 0.01
CA ARG A 197 1.33 14.09 -0.11
C ARG A 197 1.08 12.99 -1.15
N PRO A 198 0.28 11.95 -0.83
CA PRO A 198 0.08 10.84 -1.75
C PRO A 198 -0.86 11.20 -2.89
N VAL A 199 -0.29 11.45 -4.07
CA VAL A 199 -0.99 12.06 -5.21
C VAL A 199 -2.15 11.19 -5.72
N ILE A 200 -2.00 9.87 -5.71
CA ILE A 200 -3.05 8.96 -6.19
C ILE A 200 -4.24 8.97 -5.22
N ALA A 201 -3.96 8.84 -3.92
CA ALA A 201 -5.03 8.80 -2.91
C ALA A 201 -5.79 10.13 -2.83
N GLU A 202 -5.11 11.24 -3.07
CA GLU A 202 -5.70 12.58 -3.06
C GLU A 202 -6.56 12.87 -4.29
N PHE A 203 -6.04 12.60 -5.49
CA PHE A 203 -6.67 13.05 -6.75
C PHE A 203 -7.44 11.95 -7.47
N PHE A 204 -7.29 10.69 -7.06
CA PHE A 204 -7.95 9.54 -7.68
C PHE A 204 -8.32 8.45 -6.64
N PRO A 205 -9.23 8.75 -5.69
CA PRO A 205 -9.61 7.83 -4.63
C PRO A 205 -10.33 6.55 -5.12
N GLN A 206 -10.70 6.48 -6.41
CA GLN A 206 -11.44 5.38 -7.01
C GLN A 206 -10.58 4.16 -7.39
N GLY A 207 -9.26 4.32 -7.36
CA GLY A 207 -8.33 3.32 -7.84
C GLY A 207 -7.15 3.11 -6.91
N SER A 208 -6.41 2.06 -7.21
CA SER A 208 -5.10 1.84 -6.63
C SER A 208 -4.01 2.25 -7.61
N GLY A 209 -2.83 2.55 -7.09
CA GLY A 209 -1.69 2.82 -7.95
C GLY A 209 -1.30 1.59 -8.75
N GLU A 210 -0.79 1.85 -9.96
CA GLU A 210 -0.37 0.80 -10.87
C GLU A 210 0.71 -0.10 -10.24
N ALA A 211 0.79 -1.32 -10.77
CA ALA A 211 1.73 -2.31 -10.28
C ALA A 211 3.18 -1.82 -10.48
N PRO A 212 4.11 -2.10 -9.54
CA PRO A 212 5.50 -1.67 -9.65
C PRO A 212 6.19 -2.12 -10.95
N GLU A 213 5.79 -3.28 -11.51
CA GLU A 213 6.34 -3.79 -12.76
C GLU A 213 6.03 -2.90 -13.97
N LYS A 214 4.95 -2.12 -13.92
CA LYS A 214 4.58 -1.17 -14.97
C LYS A 214 5.19 0.21 -14.76
N LEU A 215 5.30 0.65 -13.50
CA LEU A 215 5.78 1.99 -13.15
C LEU A 215 7.29 2.09 -13.00
N LEU A 216 7.94 1.11 -12.36
CA LEU A 216 9.37 1.17 -12.06
C LEU A 216 10.22 0.66 -13.23
N ARG A 217 9.69 -0.24 -14.05
CA ARG A 217 10.39 -0.69 -15.26
C ARG A 217 10.30 0.36 -16.37
N ARG A 218 11.34 0.41 -17.19
CA ARG A 218 11.36 1.27 -18.37
C ARG A 218 10.26 0.86 -19.38
N PRO A 219 9.55 1.81 -20.00
CA PRO A 219 9.82 3.25 -19.93
C PRO A 219 9.18 3.95 -18.72
N GLY A 220 8.16 3.37 -18.07
CA GLY A 220 7.56 3.76 -16.79
C GLY A 220 7.76 5.21 -16.33
N LEU A 221 8.19 5.37 -15.07
CA LEU A 221 8.54 6.65 -14.45
C LEU A 221 9.88 7.23 -14.95
N TRP A 222 10.69 6.47 -15.70
CA TRP A 222 12.03 6.88 -16.14
C TRP A 222 12.03 8.03 -17.16
N ALA A 223 12.13 9.28 -16.70
CA ALA A 223 11.97 10.46 -17.54
C ALA A 223 13.01 10.60 -18.68
N THR A 224 12.53 10.84 -19.89
CA THR A 224 13.30 11.04 -21.13
C THR A 224 13.00 12.40 -21.75
N GLU A 225 13.85 12.89 -22.65
CA GLU A 225 13.59 14.15 -23.38
C GLU A 225 12.31 14.12 -24.21
N GLN A 226 11.89 12.92 -24.66
CA GLN A 226 10.59 12.73 -25.30
C GLN A 226 9.48 12.72 -24.23
N PRO A 227 8.44 13.59 -24.33
CA PRO A 227 7.29 13.56 -23.45
C PRO A 227 6.53 12.24 -23.58
N ARG A 228 6.16 11.62 -22.46
CA ARG A 228 5.43 10.35 -22.44
C ARG A 228 4.30 10.38 -21.43
N ARG A 229 3.13 9.90 -21.85
CA ARG A 229 2.00 9.66 -20.96
C ARG A 229 2.25 8.37 -20.17
N VAL A 230 2.11 8.46 -18.85
CA VAL A 230 2.32 7.36 -17.90
C VAL A 230 1.07 7.24 -17.04
N ARG A 231 0.49 6.03 -17.01
CA ARG A 231 -0.64 5.70 -16.15
C ARG A 231 -0.14 5.47 -14.74
N LEU A 232 -0.62 6.26 -13.80
CA LEU A 232 -0.28 6.14 -12.38
C LEU A 232 -1.26 5.25 -11.63
N ALA A 233 -2.54 5.26 -12.01
CA ALA A 233 -3.58 4.49 -11.34
C ALA A 233 -4.72 4.15 -12.31
N GLU A 234 -5.41 3.06 -12.02
CA GLU A 234 -6.65 2.66 -12.71
C GLU A 234 -7.73 2.38 -11.67
N ALA A 235 -8.97 2.72 -11.98
CA ALA A 235 -10.09 2.41 -11.11
C ALA A 235 -10.27 0.89 -10.96
N ASN A 236 -10.67 0.44 -9.76
CA ASN A 236 -10.87 -0.99 -9.50
C ASN A 236 -12.08 -1.58 -10.26
N CYS A 237 -13.01 -0.72 -10.70
CA CYS A 237 -14.14 -1.03 -11.57
C CYS A 237 -13.75 -1.21 -13.06
N ALA A 238 -12.46 -1.03 -13.40
CA ALA A 238 -11.86 -0.85 -14.74
C ALA A 238 -11.96 0.57 -15.31
N GLU A 239 -11.00 0.92 -16.18
CA GLU A 239 -10.87 2.23 -16.83
C GLU A 239 -12.16 2.70 -17.53
N GLY A 240 -12.90 1.78 -18.16
CA GLY A 240 -14.14 2.11 -18.87
C GLY A 240 -15.30 2.58 -17.98
N CYS A 241 -15.22 2.39 -16.65
CA CYS A 241 -16.28 2.76 -15.72
C CYS A 241 -15.92 4.02 -14.92
N CYS A 242 -14.80 4.02 -14.22
CA CYS A 242 -14.41 5.13 -13.34
C CYS A 242 -13.08 5.79 -13.76
N GLY A 243 -12.56 5.46 -14.95
CA GLY A 243 -11.39 6.08 -15.55
C GLY A 243 -10.05 5.59 -15.03
N ALA A 244 -9.01 6.33 -15.38
CA ALA A 244 -7.64 6.16 -14.94
C ALA A 244 -7.01 7.54 -14.66
N MET A 245 -5.92 7.55 -13.91
CA MET A 245 -5.10 8.73 -13.69
C MET A 245 -3.80 8.58 -14.46
N ASP A 246 -3.58 9.47 -15.42
CA ASP A 246 -2.34 9.55 -16.20
C ASP A 246 -1.67 10.92 -16.04
N VAL A 247 -0.36 10.95 -16.28
CA VAL A 247 0.46 12.17 -16.31
C VAL A 247 1.42 12.13 -17.48
N THR A 248 1.75 13.28 -18.06
CA THR A 248 2.84 13.39 -19.01
C THR A 248 4.13 13.70 -18.28
N ILE A 249 5.12 12.82 -18.42
CA ILE A 249 6.47 12.95 -17.85
C ILE A 249 7.44 13.30 -18.98
N VAL A 250 8.22 14.36 -18.78
CA VAL A 250 9.27 14.79 -19.70
C VAL A 250 10.51 15.25 -18.93
N ARG A 251 11.69 14.96 -19.47
CA ARG A 251 12.95 15.55 -19.02
C ARG A 251 13.23 16.83 -19.82
N GLU A 252 13.34 17.93 -19.10
CA GLU A 252 13.72 19.25 -19.63
C GLU A 252 15.04 19.65 -18.95
N LEU A 253 16.17 19.37 -19.62
CA LEU A 253 17.52 19.65 -19.09
C LEU A 253 17.78 18.98 -17.71
N ASP A 254 17.95 19.78 -16.66
CA ASP A 254 18.17 19.37 -15.28
C ASP A 254 16.88 19.09 -14.51
N ARG A 255 15.72 19.16 -15.18
CA ARG A 255 14.41 18.98 -14.56
C ARG A 255 13.61 17.84 -15.16
N VAL A 256 12.83 17.20 -14.30
CA VAL A 256 11.73 16.31 -14.72
C VAL A 256 10.42 17.04 -14.45
N VAL A 257 9.58 17.15 -15.46
CA VAL A 257 8.30 17.86 -15.41
C VAL A 257 7.17 16.86 -15.54
N TRP A 258 6.21 16.96 -14.62
CA TRP A 258 4.96 16.22 -14.62
C TRP A 258 3.83 17.19 -14.91
N ARG A 259 3.19 17.04 -16.08
CA ARG A 259 2.15 17.96 -16.58
C ARG A 259 1.09 17.21 -17.36
N ASP A 260 0.12 17.96 -17.91
CA ASP A 260 -0.94 17.45 -18.78
C ASP A 260 -1.66 16.24 -18.17
N TRP A 261 -2.01 16.37 -16.89
CA TRP A 261 -2.70 15.35 -16.11
C TRP A 261 -4.05 15.02 -16.74
N ALA A 262 -4.35 13.72 -16.82
CA ALA A 262 -5.66 13.23 -17.20
C ALA A 262 -6.23 12.41 -16.03
N THR A 263 -7.25 12.97 -15.35
CA THR A 263 -7.97 12.32 -14.26
C THR A 263 -9.45 12.71 -14.31
N PRO A 264 -10.39 11.82 -13.97
CA PRO A 264 -11.81 12.16 -13.86
C PRO A 264 -12.16 13.14 -12.73
N GLY A 265 -11.23 13.35 -11.79
CA GLY A 265 -11.40 14.20 -10.62
C GLY A 265 -10.71 15.56 -10.72
N PRO A 266 -10.41 16.20 -9.57
CA PRO A 266 -9.58 17.40 -9.52
C PRO A 266 -8.23 17.14 -10.19
N VAL A 267 -7.77 18.09 -11.00
CA VAL A 267 -6.53 17.98 -11.75
C VAL A 267 -5.37 18.47 -10.87
N PRO A 268 -4.33 17.66 -10.63
CA PRO A 268 -3.14 18.13 -9.90
C PRO A 268 -2.44 19.27 -10.65
N PRO A 269 -1.69 20.13 -9.93
CA PRO A 269 -0.85 21.13 -10.57
C PRO A 269 0.33 20.48 -11.32
N GLU A 270 1.03 21.26 -12.12
CA GLU A 270 2.31 20.84 -12.69
C GLU A 270 3.39 20.75 -11.61
N PHE A 271 4.17 19.69 -11.63
CA PHE A 271 5.30 19.49 -10.71
C PHE A 271 6.62 19.47 -11.46
N ARG A 272 7.66 20.03 -10.82
CA ARG A 272 9.03 20.06 -11.32
C ARG A 272 10.00 19.54 -10.27
N PHE A 273 10.79 18.56 -10.67
CA PHE A 273 11.79 17.91 -9.81
C PHE A 273 13.18 18.13 -10.38
N HIS A 274 14.20 18.16 -9.52
CA HIS A 274 15.57 18.08 -10.00
C HIS A 274 15.83 16.67 -10.54
N ALA A 275 16.36 16.56 -11.76
CA ALA A 275 16.35 15.31 -12.49
C ALA A 275 17.24 14.24 -11.83
N VAL A 276 18.34 14.63 -11.19
CA VAL A 276 19.20 13.70 -10.44
C VAL A 276 18.48 13.10 -9.24
N GLU A 277 17.74 13.92 -8.47
CA GLU A 277 17.00 13.46 -7.29
C GLU A 277 15.87 12.51 -7.71
N TYR A 278 15.17 12.87 -8.80
CA TYR A 278 14.13 12.06 -9.40
C TYR A 278 14.67 10.69 -9.86
N ASP A 279 15.79 10.66 -10.58
CA ASP A 279 16.38 9.42 -11.09
C ASP A 279 16.87 8.51 -9.95
N LEU A 280 17.45 9.10 -8.90
CA LEU A 280 17.88 8.36 -7.71
C LEU A 280 16.70 7.71 -7.00
N GLU A 281 15.59 8.43 -6.85
CA GLU A 281 14.37 7.90 -6.24
C GLU A 281 13.77 6.75 -7.06
N VAL A 282 13.61 6.92 -8.38
CA VAL A 282 13.08 5.86 -9.25
C VAL A 282 13.98 4.63 -9.23
N ALA A 283 15.30 4.82 -9.29
CA ALA A 283 16.26 3.72 -9.23
C ALA A 283 16.26 3.01 -7.86
N GLY A 284 16.14 3.77 -6.77
CA GLY A 284 16.03 3.24 -5.41
C GLY A 284 14.78 2.38 -5.25
N ALA A 285 13.61 2.89 -5.66
CA ALA A 285 12.36 2.15 -5.63
C ALA A 285 12.40 0.87 -6.49
N GLU A 286 13.02 0.91 -7.67
CA GLU A 286 13.21 -0.28 -8.52
C GLU A 286 14.11 -1.33 -7.84
N TYR A 287 15.20 -0.91 -7.20
CA TYR A 287 16.12 -1.79 -6.49
C TYR A 287 15.48 -2.47 -5.27
N ASP A 288 14.74 -1.69 -4.48
CA ASP A 288 13.96 -2.19 -3.34
C ASP A 288 12.96 -3.27 -3.78
N HIS A 289 12.19 -2.99 -4.84
CA HIS A 289 11.22 -3.94 -5.39
C HIS A 289 11.88 -5.24 -5.89
N ALA A 290 12.97 -5.13 -6.64
CA ALA A 290 13.68 -6.28 -7.19
C ALA A 290 14.28 -7.20 -6.09
N SER A 291 14.75 -6.60 -5.00
CA SER A 291 15.31 -7.31 -3.84
C SER A 291 14.23 -8.06 -3.06
N GLU A 292 13.03 -7.49 -2.92
CA GLU A 292 11.89 -8.15 -2.27
C GLU A 292 11.35 -9.37 -3.04
N TRP A 293 11.52 -9.40 -4.36
CA TRP A 293 10.96 -10.45 -5.22
C TRP A 293 11.85 -11.68 -5.43
N SER A 294 13.17 -11.54 -5.30
CA SER A 294 14.10 -12.69 -5.38
C SER A 294 13.82 -13.75 -4.29
N GLY A 295 13.25 -13.33 -3.15
CA GLY A 295 12.78 -14.22 -2.10
C GLY A 295 11.38 -14.83 -2.32
N TRP A 296 10.59 -14.31 -3.26
CA TRP A 296 9.21 -14.75 -3.50
C TRP A 296 9.07 -15.68 -4.71
N ALA A 297 9.74 -15.35 -5.83
CA ALA A 297 9.67 -16.13 -7.07
C ALA A 297 10.17 -17.59 -6.92
N SER A 298 10.96 -17.87 -5.89
CA SER A 298 11.41 -19.21 -5.53
C SER A 298 10.34 -20.06 -4.81
N THR A 299 9.20 -19.48 -4.42
CA THR A 299 8.13 -20.19 -3.66
C THR A 299 6.74 -20.12 -4.27
N SER A 300 6.51 -19.36 -5.35
CA SER A 300 5.32 -19.55 -6.18
C SER A 300 5.53 -20.71 -7.17
N ARG A 301 5.61 -21.94 -6.64
CA ARG A 301 5.20 -23.12 -7.41
C ARG A 301 3.71 -23.30 -7.19
N ASP A 302 2.94 -23.28 -8.27
CA ASP A 302 1.53 -23.57 -8.26
C ASP A 302 1.21 -24.86 -7.48
N PRO A 303 0.24 -24.84 -6.56
CA PRO A 303 -0.28 -26.07 -5.94
C PRO A 303 -1.22 -26.84 -6.88
N ASN A 304 -1.61 -26.27 -8.03
CA ASN A 304 -2.34 -27.00 -9.07
C ASN A 304 -1.37 -27.49 -10.14
N GLY A 305 -1.00 -28.76 -10.01
CA GLY A 305 -0.24 -29.49 -11.01
C GLY A 305 -0.87 -29.37 -12.39
N SER A 306 -0.20 -28.63 -13.27
CA SER A 306 -0.23 -28.85 -14.70
C SER A 306 1.20 -28.73 -15.18
N GLY A 307 1.86 -29.88 -15.25
CA GLY A 307 3.21 -30.00 -15.76
C GLY A 307 3.23 -29.58 -17.23
N ALA A 308 3.71 -28.38 -17.51
CA ALA A 308 4.33 -28.05 -18.78
C ALA A 308 5.85 -28.10 -18.56
N LEU A 309 6.48 -29.13 -19.12
CA LEU A 309 7.92 -29.32 -19.12
C LEU A 309 8.61 -28.12 -19.77
N SER A 310 9.16 -27.21 -18.98
CA SER A 310 10.26 -26.37 -19.42
C SER A 310 11.47 -27.27 -19.66
N ARG A 311 11.64 -27.72 -20.91
CA ARG A 311 12.89 -28.33 -21.36
C ARG A 311 14.02 -27.33 -21.14
N PRO A 312 15.12 -27.70 -20.48
CA PRO A 312 16.28 -26.83 -20.40
C PRO A 312 16.83 -26.60 -21.83
N LEU A 313 17.13 -25.33 -22.12
CA LEU A 313 17.89 -24.93 -23.30
C LEU A 313 19.18 -25.77 -23.37
N PRO A 314 19.51 -26.37 -24.53
CA PRO A 314 20.76 -27.11 -24.66
C PRO A 314 21.95 -26.13 -24.55
N PRO A 315 23.07 -26.56 -23.95
CA PRO A 315 24.26 -25.73 -23.85
C PRO A 315 24.77 -25.38 -25.24
N ILE A 316 25.15 -24.11 -25.41
CA ILE A 316 25.82 -23.57 -26.58
C ILE A 316 27.08 -24.42 -26.82
N ARG A 317 27.03 -25.28 -27.85
CA ARG A 317 28.21 -25.99 -28.36
C ARG A 317 29.10 -24.96 -29.05
N SER A 318 30.27 -24.74 -28.48
CA SER A 318 31.44 -24.18 -29.13
C SER A 318 31.80 -25.02 -30.37
N GLY A 319 31.34 -24.59 -31.54
CA GLY A 319 31.68 -25.16 -32.84
C GLY A 319 33.07 -24.74 -33.29
N GLY A 320 34.11 -25.35 -32.73
CA GLY A 320 35.49 -25.27 -33.21
C GLY A 320 35.84 -26.50 -34.05
N ARG A 321 35.58 -26.37 -35.35
CA ARG A 321 36.06 -27.15 -36.52
C ARG A 321 37.01 -28.33 -36.26
N LEU A 322 36.56 -29.52 -36.64
CA LEU A 322 37.42 -30.64 -37.05
C LEU A 322 38.10 -30.32 -38.39
N CYS A 323 39.38 -30.67 -38.45
CA CYS A 323 40.28 -30.62 -39.59
C CYS A 323 39.78 -31.38 -40.82
N PRO A 324 40.14 -30.95 -42.04
CA PRO A 324 40.30 -31.85 -43.17
C PRO A 324 41.77 -32.29 -43.31
N SER A 325 42.00 -33.59 -43.32
CA SER A 325 43.27 -34.24 -43.67
C SER A 325 43.26 -34.72 -45.12
N ARG A 326 44.30 -34.35 -45.88
CA ARG A 326 44.90 -35.02 -47.07
C ARG A 326 46.25 -34.32 -47.31
N GLN A 327 47.37 -34.92 -47.67
CA GLN A 327 47.82 -36.31 -47.90
C GLN A 327 49.36 -36.20 -48.08
N TYR A 328 50.13 -37.21 -47.67
CA TYR A 328 51.34 -37.62 -48.38
C TYR A 328 51.12 -39.10 -48.72
N GLY A 329 51.12 -39.45 -50.01
CA GLY A 329 50.91 -40.82 -50.50
C GLY A 329 49.49 -41.09 -51.02
#